data_AF-A0A7S0TW87-F1
#
_entry.id   AF-A0A7S0TW87-F1
#
_cell.length_a   1.000
_cell.length_b   1.000
_cell.length_c   1.000
_cell.angle_alpha   90.00
_cell.angle_beta   90.00
_cell.angle_gamma   90.00
#
_symmetry.space_group_name_H-M   'P 1'
#
loop_
_entity.id
_entity.type
_entity.pdbx_description
1 polymer ?
#
loop_
_entity_poly.entity_id
_entity_poly.type
_entity_poly.pdbx_seq_one_letter_code
_entity_poly.pdbx_strand_id
1 'polypeptide(L)'
;LSGETANGKYPDKSVMTMAAVVKDAEVGVNYFQVGNFMREFTPQPMGTLEALLSCVAKNAVDIDAGIIVIFSEHGVSPRLTAKYRPCVPIIVVTSSDQIARHCNGSFALYPYKIDRPVKGFKHGADVLEKVLSWGVETRKCPAGSIAIVVKGLCVEDAYPTVFMKQIPGTRE
;
A
#
# COMPACT_ATOMS: atom_id res chain seq x y z
N LEU A 1 2.75 14.81 -17.42
CA LEU A 1 2.02 16.04 -17.76
C LEU A 1 2.92 17.22 -17.40
N SER A 2 3.24 18.05 -18.39
CA SER A 2 4.06 19.24 -18.25
C SER A 2 3.32 20.41 -18.90
N GLY A 3 3.56 20.67 -20.20
CA GLY A 3 2.87 21.73 -20.94
C GLY A 3 1.36 21.54 -21.04
N GLU A 4 0.88 20.29 -21.01
CA GLU A 4 -0.55 19.96 -21.09
C GLU A 4 -1.34 20.49 -19.88
N THR A 5 -0.71 20.50 -18.69
CA THR A 5 -1.32 21.03 -17.46
C THR A 5 -0.89 22.47 -17.16
N ALA A 6 0.30 22.90 -17.60
CA ALA A 6 0.82 24.23 -17.32
C ALA A 6 0.14 25.32 -18.15
N ASN A 7 0.08 25.13 -19.48
CA ASN A 7 -0.47 26.12 -20.43
C ASN A 7 -1.54 25.54 -21.36
N GLY A 8 -1.98 24.30 -21.12
CA GLY A 8 -2.98 23.64 -21.95
C GLY A 8 -4.38 24.23 -21.77
N LYS A 9 -5.20 24.15 -22.82
CA LYS A 9 -6.60 24.62 -22.78
C LYS A 9 -7.53 23.74 -21.94
N TYR A 10 -7.14 22.50 -21.66
CA TYR A 10 -7.96 21.50 -20.97
C TYR A 10 -7.14 20.67 -19.95
N PRO A 11 -6.56 21.31 -18.91
CA PRO A 11 -5.70 20.63 -17.95
C PRO A 11 -6.42 19.52 -17.18
N ASP A 12 -7.71 19.72 -16.89
CA ASP A 12 -8.62 18.76 -16.26
C ASP A 12 -8.78 17.49 -17.11
N LYS A 13 -9.10 17.65 -18.41
CA LYS A 13 -9.28 16.52 -19.33
C LYS A 13 -7.98 15.77 -19.54
N SER A 14 -6.85 16.47 -19.61
CA SER A 14 -5.53 15.81 -19.74
C SER A 14 -5.24 14.89 -18.56
N VAL A 15 -5.51 15.34 -17.31
CA VAL A 15 -5.34 14.51 -16.11
C VAL A 15 -6.33 13.35 -16.09
N MET A 16 -7.61 13.60 -16.38
CA MET A 16 -8.64 12.55 -16.42
C MET A 16 -8.33 11.48 -17.46
N THR A 17 -7.87 11.88 -18.64
CA THR A 17 -7.49 10.96 -19.73
C THR A 17 -6.29 10.12 -19.31
N MET A 18 -5.26 10.72 -18.71
CA MET A 18 -4.11 9.97 -18.19
C MET A 18 -4.55 8.95 -17.13
N ALA A 19 -5.40 9.35 -16.19
CA ALA A 19 -5.90 8.46 -15.14
C ALA A 19 -6.71 7.28 -15.72
N ALA A 20 -7.53 7.52 -16.74
CA ALA A 20 -8.30 6.48 -17.42
C ALA A 20 -7.37 5.48 -18.15
N VAL A 21 -6.40 5.98 -18.92
CA VAL A 21 -5.44 5.13 -19.64
C VAL A 21 -4.61 4.28 -18.67
N VAL A 22 -4.12 4.86 -17.57
CA VAL A 22 -3.36 4.10 -16.56
C VAL A 22 -4.23 3.03 -15.91
N LYS A 23 -5.47 3.36 -15.56
CA LYS A 23 -6.41 2.39 -14.98
C LYS A 23 -6.64 1.20 -15.92
N ASP A 24 -6.84 1.45 -17.21
CA ASP A 24 -7.05 0.39 -18.19
C ASP A 24 -5.77 -0.43 -18.45
N ALA A 25 -4.62 0.24 -18.48
CA ALA A 25 -3.32 -0.42 -18.62
C ALA A 25 -3.02 -1.36 -17.45
N GLU A 26 -3.38 -0.97 -16.22
CA GLU A 26 -3.18 -1.77 -15.01
C GLU A 26 -3.99 -3.08 -15.02
N VAL A 27 -5.17 -3.11 -15.67
CA VAL A 27 -5.98 -4.35 -15.80
C VAL A 27 -5.23 -5.45 -16.57
N GLY A 28 -4.37 -5.08 -17.52
CA GLY A 28 -3.61 -6.03 -18.33
C GLY A 28 -2.32 -6.55 -17.65
N VAL A 29 -1.99 -6.08 -16.44
CA VAL A 29 -0.73 -6.42 -15.78
C VAL A 29 -0.86 -7.72 -14.98
N ASN A 30 0.01 -8.69 -15.27
CA ASN A 30 0.17 -9.87 -14.43
C ASN A 30 1.10 -9.55 -13.24
N TYR A 31 0.52 -9.09 -12.13
CA TYR A 31 1.28 -8.72 -10.92
C TYR A 31 2.09 -9.87 -10.33
N PHE A 32 1.64 -11.13 -10.47
CA PHE A 32 2.40 -12.29 -10.00
C PHE A 32 3.72 -12.44 -10.77
N GLN A 33 3.68 -12.35 -12.10
CA GLN A 33 4.88 -12.42 -12.94
C GLN A 33 5.82 -11.24 -12.67
N VAL A 34 5.29 -10.02 -12.56
CA VAL A 34 6.10 -8.83 -12.26
C VAL A 34 6.79 -8.95 -10.90
N GLY A 35 6.06 -9.37 -9.85
CA GLY A 35 6.62 -9.56 -8.52
C GLY A 35 7.72 -10.62 -8.47
N ASN A 36 7.52 -11.74 -9.16
CA ASN A 36 8.54 -12.81 -9.26
C ASN A 36 9.80 -12.33 -10.00
N PHE A 37 9.64 -11.64 -11.13
CA PHE A 37 10.74 -11.04 -11.86
C PHE A 37 11.55 -10.09 -10.96
N MET A 38 10.88 -9.16 -10.26
CA MET A 38 11.57 -8.24 -9.35
C MET A 38 12.34 -8.96 -8.24
N ARG A 39 11.81 -10.09 -7.75
CA ARG A 39 12.43 -10.91 -6.71
C ARG A 39 13.66 -11.67 -7.21
N GLU A 40 13.61 -12.20 -8.42
CA GLU A 40 14.72 -12.91 -9.07
C GLU A 40 15.94 -12.01 -9.29
N PHE A 41 15.71 -10.75 -9.68
CA PHE A 41 16.77 -9.75 -9.90
C PHE A 41 17.17 -8.97 -8.64
N THR A 42 16.68 -9.35 -7.46
CA THR A 42 17.10 -8.75 -6.19
C THR A 42 18.30 -9.53 -5.60
N PRO A 43 19.39 -8.85 -5.20
CA PRO A 43 20.58 -9.50 -4.63
C PRO A 43 20.25 -10.44 -3.47
N GLN A 44 20.92 -11.61 -3.47
CA GLN A 44 20.79 -12.62 -2.42
C GLN A 44 22.06 -12.67 -1.56
N PRO A 45 21.96 -12.88 -0.23
CA PRO A 45 20.72 -13.01 0.54
C PRO A 45 20.02 -11.66 0.75
N MET A 46 18.68 -11.67 0.69
CA MET A 46 17.88 -10.48 1.03
C MET A 46 17.97 -10.16 2.53
N GLY A 47 17.89 -8.87 2.87
CA GLY A 47 17.71 -8.45 4.26
C GLY A 47 16.36 -8.94 4.81
N THR A 48 16.29 -9.23 6.12
CA THR A 48 15.10 -9.81 6.77
C THR A 48 13.81 -9.03 6.47
N LEU A 49 13.90 -7.70 6.51
CA LEU A 49 12.78 -6.79 6.25
C LEU A 49 12.32 -6.88 4.78
N GLU A 50 13.26 -6.88 3.84
CA GLU A 50 12.94 -6.98 2.41
C GLU A 50 12.37 -8.35 2.06
N ALA A 51 12.93 -9.42 2.62
CA ALA A 51 12.42 -10.78 2.46
C ALA A 51 10.96 -10.88 2.93
N LEU A 52 10.64 -10.34 4.12
CA LEU A 52 9.29 -10.33 4.66
C LEU A 52 8.33 -9.52 3.77
N LEU A 53 8.71 -8.31 3.34
CA LEU A 53 7.84 -7.45 2.53
C LEU A 53 7.64 -7.98 1.11
N SER A 54 8.64 -8.70 0.57
CA SER A 54 8.48 -9.44 -0.69
C SER A 54 7.42 -10.54 -0.55
N CYS A 55 7.41 -11.25 0.60
CA CYS A 55 6.38 -12.23 0.90
C CYS A 55 5.01 -11.59 1.11
N VAL A 56 4.92 -10.40 1.73
CA VAL A 56 3.64 -9.67 1.87
C VAL A 56 3.03 -9.35 0.49
N ALA A 57 3.84 -8.85 -0.45
CA ALA A 57 3.37 -8.54 -1.79
C ALA A 57 2.91 -9.80 -2.55
N LYS A 58 3.63 -10.92 -2.39
CA LYS A 58 3.25 -12.20 -2.97
C LYS A 58 1.96 -12.75 -2.33
N ASN A 59 1.87 -12.74 -1.01
CA ASN A 59 0.70 -13.22 -0.27
C ASN A 59 -0.58 -12.51 -0.69
N ALA A 60 -0.51 -11.21 -1.04
CA ALA A 60 -1.67 -10.48 -1.53
C ALA A 60 -2.32 -11.14 -2.76
N VAL A 61 -1.53 -11.77 -3.62
CA VAL A 61 -2.02 -12.58 -4.75
C VAL A 61 -2.52 -13.94 -4.24
N ASP A 62 -1.72 -14.63 -3.41
CA ASP A 62 -2.00 -16.01 -2.99
C ASP A 62 -3.31 -16.15 -2.19
N ILE A 63 -3.67 -15.12 -1.39
CA ILE A 63 -4.90 -15.12 -0.57
C ILE A 63 -6.02 -14.21 -1.11
N ASP A 64 -5.86 -13.67 -2.32
CA ASP A 64 -6.81 -12.72 -2.92
C ASP A 64 -7.16 -11.58 -1.94
N ALA A 65 -6.11 -10.94 -1.40
CA ALA A 65 -6.27 -9.86 -0.44
C ALA A 65 -6.98 -8.68 -1.11
N GLY A 66 -7.77 -7.91 -0.35
CA GLY A 66 -8.36 -6.66 -0.85
C GLY A 66 -7.46 -5.46 -0.64
N ILE A 67 -6.56 -5.51 0.34
CA ILE A 67 -5.71 -4.39 0.72
C ILE A 67 -4.50 -4.81 1.56
N ILE A 68 -3.43 -4.01 1.50
CA ILE A 68 -2.31 -4.10 2.43
C ILE A 68 -2.31 -2.84 3.31
N VAL A 69 -2.15 -3.00 4.62
CA VAL A 69 -2.03 -1.88 5.57
C VAL A 69 -0.65 -1.95 6.23
N ILE A 70 0.13 -0.88 6.12
CA ILE A 70 1.48 -0.80 6.68
C ILE A 70 1.56 0.40 7.62
N PHE A 71 1.92 0.14 8.87
CA PHE A 71 2.27 1.19 9.82
C PHE A 71 3.75 1.55 9.65
N SER A 72 4.05 2.81 9.34
CA SER A 72 5.43 3.22 9.07
C SER A 72 5.70 4.69 9.39
N GLU A 73 6.74 4.95 10.18
CA GLU A 73 7.20 6.31 10.52
C GLU A 73 8.48 6.72 9.78
N HIS A 74 9.02 5.86 8.90
CA HIS A 74 10.19 6.16 8.05
C HIS A 74 9.95 5.94 6.54
N GLY A 75 8.83 5.29 6.18
CA GLY A 75 8.42 5.06 4.79
C GLY A 75 9.27 4.04 4.02
N VAL A 76 10.28 3.43 4.65
CA VAL A 76 11.13 2.41 4.01
C VAL A 76 10.30 1.17 3.65
N SER A 77 9.53 0.67 4.62
CA SER A 77 8.68 -0.51 4.44
C SER A 77 7.66 -0.40 3.31
N PRO A 78 6.81 0.65 3.25
CA PRO A 78 5.84 0.74 2.16
C PRO A 78 6.52 0.87 0.79
N ARG A 79 7.68 1.56 0.69
CA ARG A 79 8.46 1.61 -0.55
C ARG A 79 9.01 0.25 -0.97
N LEU A 80 9.48 -0.56 -0.02
CA LEU A 80 9.96 -1.91 -0.28
C LEU A 80 8.81 -2.84 -0.68
N THR A 81 7.62 -2.73 -0.09
CA THR A 81 6.45 -3.47 -0.57
C THR A 81 6.07 -3.03 -1.99
N ALA A 82 6.06 -1.73 -2.27
CA ALA A 82 5.75 -1.19 -3.60
C ALA A 82 6.76 -1.59 -4.69
N LYS A 83 8.03 -1.88 -4.32
CA LYS A 83 9.06 -2.44 -5.22
C LYS A 83 8.58 -3.73 -5.89
N TYR A 84 7.88 -4.59 -5.13
CA TYR A 84 7.40 -5.88 -5.61
C TYR A 84 6.04 -5.82 -6.32
N ARG A 85 5.52 -4.61 -6.58
CA ARG A 85 4.29 -4.36 -7.38
C ARG A 85 3.11 -5.25 -6.95
N PRO A 86 2.62 -5.12 -5.71
CA PRO A 86 1.45 -5.88 -5.27
C PRO A 86 0.23 -5.55 -6.15
N CYS A 87 -0.67 -6.52 -6.30
CA CYS A 87 -1.92 -6.39 -7.04
C CYS A 87 -2.98 -5.50 -6.34
N VAL A 88 -2.72 -5.09 -5.10
CA VAL A 88 -3.68 -4.41 -4.22
C VAL A 88 -3.11 -3.09 -3.72
N PRO A 89 -3.96 -2.11 -3.38
CA PRO A 89 -3.50 -0.86 -2.79
C PRO A 89 -2.84 -1.09 -1.43
N ILE A 90 -1.83 -0.27 -1.12
CA ILE A 90 -1.13 -0.24 0.16
C ILE A 90 -1.54 1.04 0.89
N ILE A 91 -2.26 0.91 2.01
CA ILE A 91 -2.47 2.04 2.92
C ILE A 91 -1.27 2.20 3.83
N VAL A 92 -0.68 3.38 3.82
CA VAL A 92 0.45 3.74 4.69
C VAL A 92 -0.07 4.59 5.84
N VAL A 93 -0.12 3.99 7.02
CA VAL A 93 -0.50 4.69 8.25
C VAL A 93 0.73 5.33 8.84
N THR A 94 0.73 6.65 8.96
CA THR A 94 1.90 7.42 9.42
C THR A 94 1.50 8.69 10.15
N SER A 95 2.28 9.07 11.17
CA SER A 95 2.13 10.37 11.83
C SER A 95 2.92 11.49 11.13
N SER A 96 3.86 11.12 10.26
CA SER A 96 4.75 12.07 9.60
C SER A 96 4.14 12.66 8.33
N ASP A 97 3.99 13.98 8.31
CA ASP A 97 3.57 14.73 7.13
C ASP A 97 4.49 14.54 5.93
N GLN A 98 5.78 14.35 6.17
CA GLN A 98 6.76 14.14 5.11
C GLN A 98 6.50 12.82 4.37
N ILE A 99 6.25 11.76 5.12
CA ILE A 99 5.97 10.43 4.57
C ILE A 99 4.64 10.44 3.85
N ALA A 100 3.60 11.04 4.44
CA ALA A 100 2.30 11.15 3.80
C ALA A 100 2.41 11.81 2.41
N ARG A 101 3.20 12.87 2.27
CA ARG A 101 3.45 13.52 0.98
C ARG A 101 4.27 12.64 0.02
N HIS A 102 5.29 11.94 0.51
CA HIS A 102 6.15 11.10 -0.32
C HIS A 102 5.46 9.82 -0.83
N CYS A 103 4.43 9.32 -0.12
CA CYS A 103 3.67 8.15 -0.54
C CYS A 103 3.06 8.33 -1.94
N ASN A 104 2.51 9.50 -2.25
CA ASN A 104 1.81 9.75 -3.51
C ASN A 104 2.69 9.61 -4.76
N GLY A 105 4.03 9.65 -4.63
CA GLY A 105 4.96 9.45 -5.74
C GLY A 105 5.35 7.98 -5.98
N SER A 106 4.91 7.06 -5.12
CA SER A 106 5.28 5.65 -5.20
C SER A 106 4.09 4.78 -5.60
N PHE A 107 4.37 3.67 -6.28
CA PHE A 107 3.35 2.75 -6.78
C PHE A 107 2.44 2.23 -5.65
N ALA A 108 1.12 2.27 -5.89
CA ALA A 108 0.07 1.74 -5.03
C ALA A 108 0.04 2.24 -3.58
N LEU A 109 0.80 3.28 -3.22
CA LEU A 109 0.81 3.82 -1.86
C LEU A 109 -0.27 4.90 -1.67
N TYR A 110 -1.11 4.72 -0.64
CA TYR A 110 -2.12 5.67 -0.23
C TYR A 110 -1.86 6.09 1.22
N PRO A 111 -1.54 7.37 1.49
CA PRO A 111 -1.26 7.81 2.85
C PRO A 111 -2.55 7.93 3.67
N TYR A 112 -2.51 7.44 4.90
CA TYR A 112 -3.50 7.70 5.94
C TYR A 112 -2.78 8.38 7.11
N LYS A 113 -2.92 9.70 7.19
CA LYS A 113 -2.27 10.51 8.22
C LYS A 113 -3.00 10.35 9.56
N ILE A 114 -2.24 10.09 10.61
CA ILE A 114 -2.71 10.10 12.00
C ILE A 114 -2.03 11.24 12.77
N ASP A 115 -2.70 11.79 13.77
CA ASP A 115 -2.14 12.92 14.54
C ASP A 115 -0.99 12.53 15.47
N ARG A 116 -0.95 11.26 15.89
CA ARG A 116 0.03 10.74 16.84
C ARG A 116 0.57 9.42 16.34
N PRO A 117 1.87 9.13 16.54
CA PRO A 117 2.44 7.83 16.17
C PRO A 117 1.75 6.72 16.95
N VAL A 118 1.57 5.58 16.29
CA VAL A 118 0.88 4.44 16.93
C VAL A 118 1.77 3.88 18.04
N LYS A 119 1.34 4.03 19.30
CA LYS A 119 2.00 3.44 20.46
C LYS A 119 1.13 2.35 21.09
N GLY A 120 1.67 1.14 21.19
CA GLY A 120 1.03 0.00 21.86
C GLY A 120 -0.08 -0.69 21.05
N PHE A 121 -0.47 -1.89 21.52
CA PHE A 121 -1.35 -2.79 20.79
C PHE A 121 -2.79 -2.26 20.65
N LYS A 122 -3.37 -1.73 21.73
CA LYS A 122 -4.77 -1.24 21.75
C LYS A 122 -4.99 -0.11 20.76
N HIS A 123 -4.14 0.91 20.82
CA HIS A 123 -4.23 2.04 19.90
C HIS A 123 -4.06 1.62 18.44
N GLY A 124 -3.18 0.65 18.17
CA GLY A 124 -3.01 0.09 16.83
C GLY A 124 -4.17 -0.80 16.35
N ALA A 125 -5.06 -1.26 17.23
CA ALA A 125 -6.29 -1.96 16.83
C ALA A 125 -7.38 -0.96 16.45
N ASP A 126 -7.57 0.08 17.26
CA ASP A 126 -8.56 1.14 17.00
C ASP A 126 -8.27 1.88 15.70
N VAL A 127 -7.00 2.22 15.47
CA VAL A 127 -6.57 2.88 14.22
C VAL A 127 -6.75 1.96 13.03
N LEU A 128 -6.47 0.65 13.17
CA LEU A 128 -6.65 -0.30 12.09
C LEU A 128 -8.11 -0.38 11.64
N GLU A 129 -9.07 -0.39 12.56
CA GLU A 129 -10.49 -0.43 12.20
C GLU A 129 -10.93 0.81 11.44
N LYS A 130 -10.50 1.99 11.88
CA LYS A 130 -10.74 3.25 11.17
C LYS A 130 -10.11 3.29 9.78
N VAL A 131 -8.92 2.71 9.63
CA VAL A 131 -8.22 2.62 8.35
C VAL A 131 -8.95 1.69 7.38
N LEU A 132 -9.44 0.55 7.87
CA LEU A 132 -10.20 -0.39 7.05
C LEU A 132 -11.56 0.19 6.64
N SER A 133 -12.28 0.86 7.55
CA SER A 133 -13.53 1.55 7.19
C SER A 133 -13.28 2.64 6.16
N TRP A 134 -12.23 3.44 6.34
CA TRP A 134 -11.83 4.46 5.37
C TRP A 134 -11.46 3.86 4.00
N GLY A 135 -10.79 2.70 3.96
CA GLY A 135 -10.46 1.99 2.72
C GLY A 135 -11.71 1.56 1.93
N VAL A 136 -12.76 1.14 2.64
CA VAL A 136 -14.07 0.80 2.04
C VAL A 136 -14.79 2.07 1.56
N GLU A 137 -14.86 3.11 2.39
CA GLU A 137 -15.49 4.40 2.06
C GLU A 137 -14.87 5.05 0.81
N THR A 138 -13.55 5.00 0.70
CA THR A 138 -12.79 5.55 -0.44
C THR A 138 -12.75 4.62 -1.66
N ARG A 139 -13.47 3.49 -1.61
CA ARG A 139 -13.54 2.46 -2.66
C ARG A 139 -12.16 1.94 -3.08
N LYS A 140 -11.23 1.84 -2.13
CA LYS A 140 -9.89 1.28 -2.34
C LYS A 140 -9.88 -0.23 -2.14
N CYS A 141 -10.77 -0.77 -1.32
CA CYS A 141 -10.92 -2.21 -1.15
C CYS A 141 -12.38 -2.65 -1.13
N PRO A 142 -12.67 -3.88 -1.60
CA PRO A 142 -13.99 -4.49 -1.45
C PRO A 142 -14.22 -4.89 0.00
N ALA A 143 -15.44 -4.66 0.49
CA ALA A 143 -15.86 -5.10 1.82
C ALA A 143 -15.80 -6.64 1.95
N GLY A 144 -15.55 -7.15 3.16
CA GLY A 144 -15.49 -8.59 3.44
C GLY A 144 -14.24 -9.33 2.91
N SER A 145 -13.37 -8.66 2.15
CA SER A 145 -12.09 -9.22 1.69
C SER A 145 -11.06 -9.31 2.83
N ILE A 146 -9.92 -9.96 2.58
CA ILE A 146 -8.84 -10.10 3.57
C ILE A 146 -7.88 -8.91 3.44
N ALA A 147 -7.55 -8.27 4.55
CA ALA A 147 -6.49 -7.28 4.65
C ALA A 147 -5.22 -7.92 5.22
N ILE A 148 -4.08 -7.66 4.59
CA ILE A 148 -2.76 -8.00 5.15
C ILE A 148 -2.25 -6.79 5.93
N VAL A 149 -1.97 -6.97 7.21
CA VAL A 149 -1.53 -5.89 8.10
C VAL A 149 -0.09 -6.13 8.53
N VAL A 150 0.73 -5.11 8.36
CA VAL A 150 2.14 -5.11 8.72
C VAL A 150 2.37 -4.08 9.82
N LYS A 151 2.69 -4.56 11.03
CA LYS A 151 3.03 -3.76 12.22
C LYS A 151 4.51 -3.95 12.60
N GLY A 152 5.06 -3.01 13.35
CA GLY A 152 6.37 -3.19 13.99
C GLY A 152 7.57 -3.01 13.06
N LEU A 153 7.49 -2.05 12.13
CA LEU A 153 8.63 -1.69 11.25
C LEU A 153 9.21 -0.31 11.57
N CYS A 154 8.84 0.26 12.72
CA CYS A 154 9.61 1.35 13.33
C CYS A 154 10.90 0.76 13.88
N VAL A 155 12.00 1.52 13.78
CA VAL A 155 13.37 1.10 14.15
C VAL A 155 13.50 0.60 15.61
N GLU A 156 12.49 0.87 16.45
CA GLU A 156 12.44 0.46 17.87
C GLU A 156 11.74 -0.89 18.15
N ASP A 157 10.92 -1.42 17.23
CA ASP A 157 10.24 -2.71 17.43
C ASP A 157 11.15 -3.86 16.95
N ALA A 158 11.54 -4.76 17.86
CA ALA A 158 12.55 -5.79 17.61
C ALA A 158 12.20 -6.80 16.49
N TYR A 159 10.91 -6.98 16.15
CA TYR A 159 10.48 -7.90 15.10
C TYR A 159 9.23 -7.40 14.35
N PRO A 160 9.28 -7.33 13.01
CA PRO A 160 8.10 -7.00 12.24
C PRO A 160 7.05 -8.11 12.33
N THR A 161 5.82 -7.72 12.61
CA THR A 161 4.69 -8.63 12.75
C THR A 161 3.75 -8.46 11.57
N VAL A 162 3.47 -9.56 10.88
CA VAL A 162 2.47 -9.62 9.81
C VAL A 162 1.32 -10.48 10.29
N PHE A 163 0.10 -9.98 10.16
CA PHE A 163 -1.11 -10.74 10.42
C PHE A 163 -2.19 -10.35 9.43
N MET A 164 -3.19 -11.22 9.28
CA MET A 164 -4.33 -11.00 8.39
C MET A 164 -5.54 -10.61 9.23
N LYS A 165 -6.36 -9.70 8.71
CA LYS A 165 -7.65 -9.33 9.32
C LYS A 165 -8.71 -9.25 8.25
N GLN A 166 -9.90 -9.76 8.53
CA GLN A 166 -11.03 -9.60 7.61
C GLN A 166 -11.52 -8.14 7.64
N ILE A 167 -11.76 -7.57 6.46
CA ILE A 167 -12.30 -6.23 6.31
C ILE A 167 -13.77 -6.25 6.75
N PRO A 168 -14.22 -5.29 7.57
CA PRO A 168 -15.61 -5.21 7.99
C PRO A 168 -16.56 -5.14 6.79
N GLY A 169 -17.70 -5.82 6.90
CA GLY A 169 -18.73 -5.92 5.88
C GLY A 169 -18.82 -7.28 5.21
N THR A 170 -19.91 -7.52 4.48
CA THR A 170 -20.10 -8.70 3.64
C THR A 170 -19.54 -8.46 2.24
N ARG A 171 -18.97 -9.52 1.65
CA ARG A 171 -18.51 -9.51 0.26
C ARG A 171 -19.76 -9.56 -0.63
N GLU A 172 -20.14 -8.44 -1.23
CA GLU A 172 -21.15 -8.39 -2.30
C GLU A 172 -20.61 -9.04 -3.58
#